data_AF-A0A833QRQ7-F1
#
_entry.id   AF-A0A833QRQ7-F1
#
_cell.length_a   1.000
_cell.length_b   1.000
_cell.length_c   1.000
_cell.angle_alpha   90.00
_cell.angle_beta   90.00
_cell.angle_gamma   90.00
#
_symmetry.space_group_name_H-M   'P 1'
#
loop_
_entity.id
_entity.type
_entity.pdbx_description
1 polymer ?
#
loop_
_entity_poly.entity_id
_entity_poly.type
_entity_poly.pdbx_seq_one_letter_code
_entity_poly.pdbx_strand_id
1 'polypeptide(L)'
;MDSFSMVAATGCYQFKINHSKTKDMGIGKWITSPKFRVGRHEWAIKYFPQGNEKDNNGKYVSIFLELQRESVDVRATFEFALLDKHGTLPSIAMKETSHTFTPRELDWGFSNFFERTKLEEMYVHNFNFVLHVKITVKDESYTRACCNASSIGFPHEHLQKFREENKHTDVSFDVDGKIFVAHRLILAAHSPVFEAELFGSMAESNRDCITISEMMPSVFNN
;
A
#
# COMPACT_ATOMS: atom_id res chain seq x y z
N MET A 1 21.88 -11.40 -16.74
CA MET A 1 20.50 -11.14 -17.19
C MET A 1 19.60 -11.68 -16.11
N ASP A 2 19.34 -10.88 -15.09
CA ASP A 2 18.43 -11.27 -14.01
C ASP A 2 17.01 -11.19 -14.54
N SER A 3 16.31 -12.32 -14.46
CA SER A 3 14.90 -12.42 -14.82
C SER A 3 14.09 -11.64 -13.79
N PHE A 4 13.48 -10.53 -14.20
CA PHE A 4 12.59 -9.70 -13.38
C PHE A 4 11.34 -10.52 -13.05
N SER A 5 11.25 -11.10 -11.86
CA SER A 5 10.01 -11.73 -11.39
C SER A 5 9.03 -10.62 -10.97
N MET A 6 8.06 -10.32 -11.84
CA MET A 6 6.92 -9.47 -11.53
C MET A 6 6.12 -10.10 -10.39
N VAL A 7 6.15 -9.49 -9.20
CA VAL A 7 5.30 -9.94 -8.08
C VAL A 7 3.90 -9.39 -8.33
N ALA A 8 2.95 -10.27 -8.60
CA ALA A 8 1.56 -9.90 -8.73
C ALA A 8 0.84 -10.03 -7.38
N ALA A 9 0.04 -9.03 -7.01
CA ALA A 9 -0.83 -9.12 -5.85
C ALA A 9 -2.27 -9.40 -6.32
N THR A 10 -2.86 -10.50 -5.84
CA THR A 10 -4.21 -10.92 -6.22
C THR A 10 -5.14 -10.88 -5.02
N GLY A 11 -6.36 -10.37 -5.21
CA GLY A 11 -7.39 -10.33 -4.18
C GLY A 11 -8.79 -10.37 -4.78
N CYS A 12 -9.76 -10.74 -3.96
CA CYS A 12 -11.17 -10.78 -4.34
C CYS A 12 -12.01 -9.93 -3.40
N TYR A 13 -13.10 -9.38 -3.92
CA TYR A 13 -14.08 -8.63 -3.14
C TYR A 13 -15.50 -8.90 -3.61
N GLN A 14 -16.45 -8.87 -2.70
CA GLN A 14 -17.86 -9.07 -2.98
C GLN A 14 -18.67 -7.86 -2.54
N PHE A 15 -19.46 -7.32 -3.46
CA PHE A 15 -20.36 -6.20 -3.22
C PHE A 15 -21.80 -6.66 -3.31
N LYS A 16 -22.47 -6.74 -2.15
CA LYS A 16 -23.90 -7.03 -2.06
C LYS A 16 -24.72 -5.77 -2.32
N ILE A 17 -25.57 -5.82 -3.33
CA ILE A 17 -26.36 -4.69 -3.81
C ILE A 17 -27.84 -4.97 -3.57
N ASN A 18 -28.56 -3.99 -3.01
CA ASN A 18 -30.00 -4.04 -2.87
C ASN A 18 -30.67 -3.50 -4.14
N HIS A 19 -30.97 -4.41 -5.06
CA HIS A 19 -31.58 -4.10 -6.35
C HIS A 19 -32.87 -3.29 -6.22
N SER A 20 -33.76 -3.65 -5.28
CA SER A 20 -35.05 -2.99 -5.11
C SER A 20 -34.93 -1.49 -4.81
N LYS A 21 -33.86 -1.09 -4.12
CA LYS A 21 -33.60 0.30 -3.75
C LYS A 21 -32.85 1.09 -4.83
N THR A 22 -32.15 0.40 -5.72
CA THR A 22 -31.19 1.03 -6.64
C THR A 22 -31.64 0.99 -8.10
N LYS A 23 -32.56 0.09 -8.48
CA LYS A 23 -32.89 -0.19 -9.89
C LYS A 23 -33.40 1.02 -10.70
N ASP A 24 -33.98 2.03 -10.06
CA ASP A 24 -34.65 3.18 -10.71
C ASP A 24 -33.97 4.53 -10.39
N MET A 25 -32.65 4.53 -10.14
CA MET A 25 -31.89 5.74 -9.81
C MET A 25 -31.71 6.74 -10.97
N GLY A 26 -32.03 6.33 -12.19
CA GLY A 26 -31.78 7.10 -13.41
C GLY A 26 -30.45 6.76 -14.09
N ILE A 27 -30.39 7.03 -15.39
CA ILE A 27 -29.21 6.81 -16.21
C ILE A 27 -28.06 7.71 -15.74
N GLY A 28 -26.84 7.16 -15.71
CA GLY A 28 -25.63 7.87 -15.28
C GLY A 28 -25.55 8.08 -13.77
N LYS A 29 -26.49 7.55 -12.98
CA LYS A 29 -26.40 7.49 -11.52
C LYS A 29 -25.84 6.15 -11.08
N TRP A 30 -24.98 6.18 -10.06
CA TRP A 30 -24.33 5.00 -9.52
C TRP A 30 -24.37 4.95 -8.00
N ILE A 31 -24.11 3.77 -7.48
CA ILE A 31 -23.69 3.54 -6.11
C ILE A 31 -22.23 3.12 -6.10
N THR A 32 -21.54 3.41 -5.01
CA THR A 32 -20.15 3.01 -4.79
C THR A 32 -20.08 1.99 -3.66
N SER A 33 -19.27 0.95 -3.82
CA SER A 33 -19.00 0.00 -2.74
C SER A 33 -18.22 0.65 -1.60
N PRO A 34 -18.21 0.04 -0.40
CA PRO A 34 -17.13 0.29 0.55
C PRO A 34 -15.77 0.08 -0.11
N LYS A 35 -14.78 0.80 0.41
CA LYS A 35 -13.41 0.68 -0.05
C LYS A 35 -12.79 -0.61 0.44
N PHE A 36 -11.94 -1.22 -0.39
CA PHE A 36 -11.24 -2.45 -0.07
C PHE A 36 -9.83 -2.44 -0.65
N ARG A 37 -8.95 -3.28 -0.12
CA ARG A 37 -7.52 -3.27 -0.46
C ARG A 37 -7.12 -4.52 -1.24
N VAL A 38 -6.40 -4.33 -2.34
CA VAL A 38 -5.70 -5.39 -3.08
C VAL A 38 -4.30 -4.89 -3.43
N GLY A 39 -3.28 -5.63 -3.02
CA GLY A 39 -1.91 -5.13 -3.02
C GLY A 39 -1.75 -3.94 -2.07
N ARG A 40 -1.09 -2.87 -2.53
CA ARG A 40 -0.91 -1.64 -1.74
C ARG A 40 -2.02 -0.61 -1.94
N HIS A 41 -2.91 -0.85 -2.89
CA HIS A 41 -3.86 0.13 -3.38
C HIS A 41 -5.27 -0.10 -2.82
N GLU A 42 -5.98 1.01 -2.65
CA GLU A 42 -7.37 1.05 -2.22
C GLU A 42 -8.28 1.17 -3.45
N TRP A 43 -9.29 0.32 -3.51
CA TRP A 43 -10.20 0.18 -4.64
C TRP A 43 -11.65 0.35 -4.18
N ALA A 44 -12.52 0.72 -5.11
CA ALA A 44 -13.96 0.68 -4.95
C ALA A 44 -14.63 0.24 -6.25
N ILE A 45 -15.89 -0.18 -6.18
CA ILE A 45 -16.69 -0.52 -7.37
C ILE A 45 -17.76 0.55 -7.55
N LYS A 46 -17.90 1.08 -8.77
CA LYS A 46 -19.06 1.86 -9.21
C LYS A 46 -20.04 0.95 -9.94
N TYR A 47 -21.29 0.94 -9.49
CA TYR A 47 -22.38 0.21 -10.15
C TYR A 47 -23.46 1.17 -10.62
N PHE A 48 -23.77 1.12 -11.91
CA PHE A 48 -24.79 1.94 -12.57
C PHE A 48 -26.00 1.07 -12.92
N PRO A 49 -27.10 1.16 -12.17
CA PRO A 49 -28.28 0.29 -12.34
C PRO A 49 -28.99 0.47 -13.70
N GLN A 50 -28.87 1.66 -14.30
CA GLN A 50 -29.50 2.01 -15.58
C GLN A 50 -28.48 2.44 -16.64
N GLY A 51 -27.23 1.98 -16.54
CA GLY A 51 -26.17 2.36 -17.46
C GLY A 51 -25.44 3.66 -17.06
N ASN A 52 -24.18 3.79 -17.47
CA ASN A 52 -23.35 4.97 -17.23
C ASN A 52 -23.68 6.12 -18.21
N GLU A 53 -24.15 5.80 -19.41
CA GLU A 53 -24.48 6.74 -20.48
C GLU A 53 -25.92 6.53 -20.98
N LYS A 54 -26.44 7.51 -21.74
CA LYS A 54 -27.79 7.44 -22.33
C LYS A 54 -27.92 6.37 -23.42
N ASP A 55 -26.79 5.84 -23.85
CA ASP A 55 -26.71 4.78 -24.82
C ASP A 55 -27.47 3.54 -24.35
N ASN A 56 -28.13 2.87 -25.29
CA ASN A 56 -28.95 1.68 -25.02
C ASN A 56 -30.17 1.94 -24.10
N ASN A 57 -30.55 3.20 -23.85
CA ASN A 57 -31.74 3.61 -23.10
C ASN A 57 -31.89 2.88 -21.74
N GLY A 58 -30.77 2.70 -21.04
CA GLY A 58 -30.72 2.00 -19.76
C GLY A 58 -31.11 0.53 -19.81
N LYS A 59 -30.87 -0.16 -20.93
CA LYS A 59 -31.08 -1.61 -21.09
C LYS A 59 -30.07 -2.47 -20.32
N TYR A 60 -28.86 -1.97 -20.14
CA TYR A 60 -27.76 -2.68 -19.48
C TYR A 60 -27.41 -2.02 -18.15
N VAL A 61 -26.86 -2.81 -17.23
CA VAL A 61 -26.11 -2.28 -16.09
C VAL A 61 -24.67 -2.04 -16.49
N SER A 62 -24.04 -1.03 -15.91
CA SER A 62 -22.61 -0.78 -16.05
C SER A 62 -21.89 -0.98 -14.74
N ILE A 63 -20.64 -1.45 -14.81
CA ILE A 63 -19.78 -1.60 -13.65
C ILE A 63 -18.38 -1.13 -13.97
N PHE A 64 -17.75 -0.46 -13.01
CA PHE A 64 -16.39 0.04 -13.12
C PHE A 64 -15.63 -0.24 -11.82
N LEU A 65 -14.38 -0.64 -11.96
CA LEU A 65 -13.42 -0.66 -10.87
C LEU A 65 -12.82 0.74 -10.78
N GLU A 66 -12.75 1.31 -9.58
CA GLU A 66 -12.16 2.62 -9.32
C GLU A 66 -10.97 2.49 -8.39
N LEU A 67 -9.82 3.01 -8.81
CA LEU A 67 -8.66 3.26 -7.98
C LEU A 67 -8.88 4.54 -7.16
N GLN A 68 -8.77 4.44 -5.84
CA GLN A 68 -8.85 5.61 -4.98
C GLN A 68 -7.59 6.46 -5.17
N ARG A 69 -7.75 7.79 -5.30
CA ARG A 69 -6.72 8.75 -5.71
C ARG A 69 -5.29 8.36 -5.29
N GLU A 70 -4.53 7.86 -6.25
CA GLU A 70 -3.11 7.55 -6.16
C GLU A 70 -2.31 8.52 -7.04
N SER A 71 -1.03 8.73 -6.70
CA SER A 71 -0.12 9.58 -7.49
C SER A 71 0.74 8.80 -8.49
N VAL A 72 0.49 7.49 -8.61
CA VAL A 72 1.25 6.57 -9.44
C VAL A 72 0.32 5.81 -10.38
N ASP A 73 0.87 5.41 -11.52
CA ASP A 73 0.16 4.54 -12.46
C ASP A 73 0.09 3.12 -11.91
N VAL A 74 -1.10 2.52 -11.93
CA VAL A 74 -1.33 1.17 -11.40
C VAL A 74 -1.90 0.30 -12.51
N ARG A 75 -1.15 -0.72 -12.91
CA ARG A 75 -1.63 -1.70 -13.88
C ARG A 75 -2.33 -2.85 -13.16
N ALA A 76 -3.58 -3.11 -13.53
CA ALA A 76 -4.35 -4.23 -12.98
C ALA A 76 -5.12 -4.97 -14.05
N THR A 77 -5.16 -6.30 -13.92
CA THR A 77 -6.11 -7.18 -14.59
C THR A 77 -7.22 -7.51 -13.61
N PHE A 78 -8.47 -7.36 -14.01
CA PHE A 78 -9.60 -7.64 -13.12
C PHE A 78 -10.77 -8.28 -13.86
N GLU A 79 -11.49 -9.10 -13.11
CA GLU A 79 -12.60 -9.90 -13.57
C GLU A 79 -13.81 -9.62 -12.69
N PHE A 80 -14.91 -9.22 -13.30
CA PHE A 80 -16.20 -9.09 -12.64
C PHE A 80 -17.08 -10.29 -12.95
N ALA A 81 -17.81 -10.76 -11.94
CA ALA A 81 -18.78 -11.85 -12.05
C ALA A 81 -20.01 -11.58 -11.17
N LEU A 82 -21.18 -12.03 -11.61
CA LEU A 82 -22.39 -12.07 -10.77
C LEU A 82 -22.51 -13.44 -10.12
N LEU A 83 -22.62 -13.51 -8.80
CA LEU A 83 -22.81 -14.79 -8.12
C LEU A 83 -24.25 -15.29 -8.26
N ASP A 84 -24.41 -16.59 -8.51
CA ASP A 84 -25.72 -17.23 -8.51
C ASP A 84 -26.32 -17.31 -7.10
N LYS A 85 -27.54 -17.86 -7.01
CA LYS A 85 -28.26 -18.06 -5.73
C LYS A 85 -27.53 -18.96 -4.72
N HIS A 86 -26.58 -19.76 -5.20
CA HIS A 86 -25.77 -20.66 -4.39
C HIS A 86 -24.42 -20.04 -4.02
N GLY A 87 -24.14 -18.80 -4.45
CA GLY A 87 -22.86 -18.13 -4.24
C GLY A 87 -21.74 -18.65 -5.16
N THR A 88 -22.09 -19.39 -6.21
CA THR A 88 -21.14 -19.93 -7.18
C THR A 88 -20.93 -18.92 -8.30
N LEU A 89 -19.72 -18.89 -8.86
CA LEU A 89 -19.36 -18.09 -10.03
C LEU A 89 -19.88 -18.76 -11.31
N PRO A 90 -20.92 -18.24 -11.98
CA PRO A 90 -21.42 -18.77 -13.23
C PRO A 90 -20.65 -18.17 -14.41
N SER A 91 -20.29 -19.01 -15.38
CA SER A 91 -19.44 -18.62 -16.52
C SER A 91 -20.06 -17.55 -17.44
N ILE A 92 -21.39 -17.38 -17.42
CA ILE A 92 -22.13 -16.56 -18.40
C ILE A 92 -22.05 -15.06 -18.10
N ALA A 93 -21.90 -14.68 -16.82
CA ALA A 93 -21.90 -13.28 -16.39
C ALA A 93 -20.51 -12.82 -15.92
N MET A 94 -19.47 -13.30 -16.59
CA MET A 94 -18.08 -13.02 -16.25
C MET A 94 -17.41 -12.21 -17.36
N LYS A 95 -16.77 -11.09 -17.00
CA LYS A 95 -15.99 -10.27 -17.93
C LYS A 95 -14.66 -9.87 -17.30
N GLU A 96 -13.59 -10.12 -18.03
CA GLU A 96 -12.23 -9.75 -17.65
C GLU A 96 -11.71 -8.61 -18.55
N THR A 97 -10.92 -7.71 -17.96
CA THR A 97 -10.15 -6.72 -18.71
C THR A 97 -8.85 -6.38 -17.99
N SER A 98 -7.95 -5.67 -18.68
CA SER A 98 -6.73 -5.13 -18.12
C SER A 98 -6.63 -3.65 -18.43
N HIS A 99 -6.21 -2.86 -17.45
CA HIS A 99 -6.10 -1.42 -17.60
C HIS A 99 -4.96 -0.86 -16.75
N THR A 100 -4.45 0.31 -17.15
CA THR A 100 -3.49 1.09 -16.37
C THR A 100 -4.19 2.32 -15.84
N PHE A 101 -4.55 2.28 -14.56
CA PHE A 101 -5.19 3.38 -13.86
C PHE A 101 -4.18 4.50 -13.64
N THR A 102 -4.55 5.73 -13.97
CA THR A 102 -3.66 6.90 -13.86
C THR A 102 -4.33 7.98 -13.01
N PRO A 103 -3.60 9.00 -12.53
CA PRO A 103 -4.21 10.13 -11.84
C PRO A 103 -5.28 10.89 -12.65
N ARG A 104 -5.33 10.69 -13.97
CA ARG A 104 -6.33 11.29 -14.88
C ARG A 104 -7.49 10.35 -15.21
N GLU A 105 -7.31 9.04 -15.04
CA GLU A 105 -8.27 8.00 -15.36
C GLU A 105 -8.27 6.98 -14.22
N LEU A 106 -9.11 7.25 -13.23
CA LEU A 106 -9.16 6.49 -11.99
C LEU A 106 -10.13 5.31 -12.05
N ASP A 107 -10.96 5.19 -13.09
CA ASP A 107 -11.89 4.08 -13.24
C ASP A 107 -11.88 3.45 -14.63
N TRP A 108 -12.15 2.14 -14.65
CA TRP A 108 -12.24 1.35 -15.87
C TRP A 108 -13.21 0.19 -15.70
N GLY A 109 -13.91 -0.20 -16.76
CA GLY A 109 -14.94 -1.23 -16.67
C GLY A 109 -15.75 -1.42 -17.93
N PHE A 110 -17.03 -1.76 -17.75
CA PHE A 110 -17.93 -2.19 -18.81
C PHE A 110 -19.23 -1.38 -18.79
N SER A 111 -19.43 -0.55 -19.79
CA SER A 111 -20.69 0.21 -19.99
C SER A 111 -21.89 -0.71 -20.21
N ASN A 112 -21.70 -1.81 -20.95
CA ASN A 112 -22.73 -2.83 -21.19
C ASN A 112 -22.33 -4.15 -20.52
N PHE A 113 -22.25 -4.17 -19.19
CA PHE A 113 -21.80 -5.35 -18.45
C PHE A 113 -22.80 -6.50 -18.59
N PHE A 114 -24.05 -6.29 -18.19
CA PHE A 114 -25.10 -7.30 -18.21
C PHE A 114 -26.47 -6.70 -18.48
N GLU A 115 -27.36 -7.46 -19.13
CA GLU A 115 -28.72 -7.01 -19.45
C GLU A 115 -29.57 -6.96 -18.18
N ARG A 116 -30.31 -5.85 -17.96
CA ARG A 116 -31.05 -5.64 -16.70
C ARG A 116 -32.15 -6.68 -16.47
N THR A 117 -32.91 -7.02 -17.52
CA THR A 117 -33.98 -8.01 -17.41
C THR A 117 -33.44 -9.38 -17.01
N LYS A 118 -32.31 -9.81 -17.62
CA LYS A 118 -31.63 -11.06 -17.26
C LYS A 118 -31.01 -11.02 -15.87
N LEU A 119 -30.49 -9.86 -15.43
CA LEU A 119 -30.00 -9.68 -14.07
C LEU A 119 -31.13 -9.96 -13.06
N GLU A 120 -32.30 -9.36 -13.29
CA GLU A 120 -33.48 -9.50 -12.44
C GLU A 120 -34.01 -10.93 -12.40
N GLU A 121 -34.03 -11.61 -13.53
CA GLU A 121 -34.52 -12.98 -13.65
C GLU A 121 -33.58 -14.01 -13.00
N MET A 122 -32.27 -13.86 -13.22
CA MET A 122 -31.30 -14.93 -12.93
C MET A 122 -30.51 -14.74 -11.64
N TYR A 123 -30.29 -13.51 -11.18
CA TYR A 123 -29.32 -13.20 -10.12
C TYR A 123 -29.92 -12.47 -8.93
N VAL A 124 -31.03 -11.75 -9.11
CA VAL A 124 -31.69 -11.05 -8.00
C VAL A 124 -32.49 -12.03 -7.15
N HIS A 125 -32.03 -12.25 -5.93
CA HIS A 125 -32.67 -13.11 -4.93
C HIS A 125 -32.96 -12.30 -3.67
N ASN A 126 -34.20 -12.38 -3.16
CA ASN A 126 -34.62 -11.61 -1.99
C ASN A 126 -34.25 -10.12 -2.10
N PHE A 127 -34.54 -9.51 -3.26
CA PHE A 127 -34.24 -8.10 -3.59
C PHE A 127 -32.76 -7.73 -3.69
N ASN A 128 -31.84 -8.68 -3.58
CA ASN A 128 -30.40 -8.42 -3.61
C ASN A 128 -29.69 -9.30 -4.64
N PHE A 129 -28.52 -8.86 -5.09
CA PHE A 129 -27.57 -9.70 -5.80
C PHE A 129 -26.15 -9.37 -5.32
N VAL A 130 -25.19 -10.22 -5.67
CA VAL A 130 -23.79 -10.04 -5.29
C VAL A 130 -22.92 -9.95 -6.53
N LEU A 131 -22.20 -8.84 -6.64
CA LEU A 131 -21.15 -8.66 -7.62
C LEU A 131 -19.82 -9.07 -6.99
N HIS A 132 -19.14 -10.02 -7.62
CA HIS A 132 -17.79 -10.44 -7.27
C HIS A 132 -16.79 -9.76 -8.20
N VAL A 133 -15.65 -9.33 -7.65
CA VAL A 133 -14.49 -8.90 -8.43
C VAL A 133 -13.26 -9.65 -7.96
N LYS A 134 -12.46 -10.13 -8.92
CA LYS A 134 -11.09 -10.59 -8.70
C LYS A 134 -10.15 -9.58 -9.35
N ILE A 135 -9.16 -9.11 -8.61
CA ILE A 135 -8.18 -8.12 -9.08
C ILE A 135 -6.80 -8.73 -8.94
N THR A 136 -5.99 -8.60 -10.00
CA THR A 136 -4.57 -8.93 -10.04
C THR A 136 -3.81 -7.66 -10.39
N VAL A 137 -3.17 -7.05 -9.41
CA VAL A 137 -2.30 -5.88 -9.60
C VAL A 137 -0.93 -6.37 -10.08
N LYS A 138 -0.50 -5.87 -11.23
CA LYS A 138 0.84 -6.08 -11.75
C LYS A 138 1.74 -5.05 -11.08
N ASP A 139 2.40 -5.44 -10.00
CA ASP A 139 3.32 -4.56 -9.31
C ASP A 139 4.64 -4.53 -10.10
N GLU A 140 4.80 -3.50 -10.92
CA GLU A 140 6.07 -3.24 -11.63
C GLU A 140 7.17 -2.76 -10.68
N SER A 141 6.83 -2.45 -9.42
CA SER A 141 7.78 -1.93 -8.44
C SER A 141 8.44 -3.00 -7.56
N TYR A 142 8.12 -4.29 -7.74
CA TYR A 142 8.83 -5.37 -7.02
C TYR A 142 10.22 -5.71 -7.56
N THR A 143 10.72 -4.97 -8.55
CA THR A 143 12.16 -4.95 -8.86
C THR A 143 12.89 -3.81 -8.17
N ARG A 144 12.39 -3.46 -6.98
CA ARG A 144 13.25 -3.17 -5.84
C ARG A 144 13.27 -4.39 -4.92
N ALA A 145 13.80 -5.50 -5.44
CA ALA A 145 14.35 -6.55 -4.58
C ALA A 145 15.32 -5.86 -3.63
N CYS A 146 15.02 -5.98 -2.34
CA CYS A 146 15.58 -5.19 -1.26
C CYS A 146 15.30 -3.68 -1.40
N CYS A 147 14.22 -3.24 -0.77
CA CYS A 147 14.52 -2.38 0.36
C CYS A 147 15.59 -3.11 1.19
N ASN A 148 16.87 -2.75 0.98
CA ASN A 148 17.65 -2.26 2.11
C ASN A 148 16.63 -1.53 2.95
N ALA A 149 16.32 -2.07 4.13
CA ALA A 149 15.35 -1.50 5.04
C ALA A 149 15.34 0.01 4.82
N SER A 150 14.17 0.60 4.56
CA SER A 150 14.04 2.03 4.60
C SER A 150 14.34 2.45 6.05
N SER A 151 15.61 2.39 6.47
CA SER A 151 16.29 3.57 6.96
C SER A 151 15.75 4.70 6.11
N ILE A 152 14.75 5.38 6.67
CA ILE A 152 14.63 6.83 6.52
C ILE A 152 16.05 7.30 6.24
N GLY A 153 16.29 7.78 5.02
CA GLY A 153 17.62 8.14 4.57
C GLY A 153 18.11 9.29 5.43
N PHE A 154 18.61 8.99 6.63
CA PHE A 154 19.74 9.68 7.18
C PHE A 154 20.85 9.38 6.19
N PRO A 155 21.26 10.37 5.39
CA PRO A 155 22.35 10.13 4.47
C PRO A 155 23.54 9.80 5.36
N HIS A 156 24.01 8.56 5.30
CA HIS A 156 25.13 8.08 6.11
C HIS A 156 26.34 9.03 5.98
N GLU A 157 26.49 9.65 4.81
CA GLU A 157 27.48 10.70 4.52
C GLU A 157 27.38 11.93 5.45
N HIS A 158 26.18 12.37 5.83
CA HIS A 158 26.02 13.54 6.69
C HIS A 158 26.47 13.25 8.13
N LEU A 159 26.18 12.05 8.65
CA LEU A 159 26.63 11.64 9.98
C LEU A 159 28.15 11.42 10.02
N GLN A 160 28.74 10.86 8.96
CA GLN A 160 30.21 10.76 8.83
C GLN A 160 30.86 12.15 8.86
N LYS A 161 30.29 13.13 8.15
CA LYS A 161 30.77 14.52 8.18
C LYS A 161 30.68 15.13 9.58
N PHE A 162 29.61 14.88 10.35
CA PHE A 162 29.51 15.35 11.74
C PHE A 162 30.59 14.74 12.65
N ARG A 163 30.97 13.47 12.42
CA ARG A 163 32.06 12.79 13.12
C ARG A 163 33.42 13.39 12.75
N GLU A 164 33.68 13.63 11.46
CA GLU A 164 34.95 14.19 10.99
C GLU A 164 35.15 15.65 11.42
N GLU A 165 34.08 16.45 11.43
CA GLU A 165 34.12 17.87 11.79
C GLU A 165 33.96 18.12 13.30
N ASN A 166 33.74 17.08 14.13
CA ASN A 166 33.49 17.18 15.58
C ASN A 166 32.41 18.22 15.97
N LYS A 167 31.37 18.37 15.14
CA LYS A 167 30.33 19.39 15.36
C LYS A 167 29.21 18.86 16.25
N HIS A 168 28.80 19.65 17.24
CA HIS A 168 27.67 19.36 18.15
C HIS A 168 27.87 18.10 19.01
N THR A 169 29.12 17.75 19.34
CA THR A 169 29.41 16.67 20.29
C THR A 169 28.97 17.06 21.69
N ASP A 170 28.41 16.10 22.43
CA ASP A 170 27.80 16.28 23.75
C ASP A 170 28.35 15.28 24.78
N VAL A 171 29.39 14.53 24.42
CA VAL A 171 30.14 13.65 25.32
C VAL A 171 31.59 13.50 24.86
N SER A 172 32.49 13.22 25.80
CA SER A 172 33.90 12.90 25.55
C SER A 172 34.31 11.62 26.28
N PHE A 173 35.34 10.94 25.76
CA PHE A 173 35.91 9.73 26.34
C PHE A 173 37.40 9.91 26.57
N ASP A 174 37.85 9.68 27.80
CA ASP A 174 39.27 9.59 28.14
C ASP A 174 39.71 8.13 28.05
N VAL A 175 40.53 7.84 27.04
CA VAL A 175 41.11 6.52 26.80
C VAL A 175 42.62 6.64 26.95
N ASP A 176 43.16 6.16 28.07
CA ASP A 176 44.60 6.20 28.39
C ASP A 176 45.23 7.60 28.22
N GLY A 177 44.53 8.65 28.67
CA GLY A 177 44.97 10.05 28.60
C GLY A 177 44.68 10.74 27.27
N LYS A 178 44.03 10.06 26.30
CA LYS A 178 43.60 10.64 25.03
C LYS A 178 42.09 10.87 25.02
N ILE A 179 41.69 12.10 24.71
CA ILE A 179 40.28 12.51 24.66
C ILE A 179 39.69 12.31 23.26
N PHE A 180 38.51 11.68 23.20
CA PHE A 180 37.70 11.50 22.00
C PHE A 180 36.31 12.12 22.21
N VAL A 181 35.88 13.00 21.32
CA VAL A 181 34.53 13.61 21.39
C VAL A 181 33.55 12.84 20.52
N ALA A 182 32.30 12.72 20.96
CA ALA A 182 31.26 11.95 20.27
C ALA A 182 29.86 12.51 20.54
N HIS A 183 28.86 11.84 19.97
CA HIS A 183 27.44 12.18 20.11
C HIS A 183 26.70 11.08 20.85
N ARG A 184 26.09 11.39 21.99
CA ARG A 184 25.41 10.42 22.87
C ARG A 184 24.33 9.64 22.13
N LEU A 185 23.53 10.33 21.32
CA LEU A 185 22.45 9.70 20.53
C LEU A 185 22.99 8.72 19.48
N ILE A 186 24.12 9.02 18.85
CA ILE A 186 24.72 8.14 17.84
C ILE A 186 25.26 6.87 18.52
N LEU A 187 25.95 7.03 19.65
CA LEU A 187 26.50 5.89 20.41
C LEU A 187 25.41 4.98 20.97
N ALA A 188 24.36 5.55 21.55
CA ALA A 188 23.22 4.77 22.07
C ALA A 188 22.50 4.01 20.95
N ALA A 189 22.30 4.62 19.78
CA ALA A 189 21.67 3.94 18.65
C ALA A 189 22.52 2.78 18.09
N HIS A 190 23.84 2.85 18.23
CA HIS A 190 24.76 1.84 17.69
C HIS A 190 25.17 0.75 18.70
N SER A 191 24.94 0.96 19.99
CA SER A 191 25.35 0.01 21.02
C SER A 191 24.40 0.03 22.22
N PRO A 192 23.75 -1.09 22.54
CA PRO A 192 22.93 -1.20 23.74
C PRO A 192 23.73 -1.01 25.03
N VAL A 193 25.06 -1.25 24.99
CA VAL A 193 25.96 -0.97 26.10
C VAL A 193 26.06 0.54 26.32
N PHE A 194 26.28 1.32 25.26
CA PHE A 194 26.31 2.79 25.37
C PHE A 194 24.93 3.37 25.66
N GLU A 195 23.84 2.78 25.17
CA GLU A 195 22.48 3.20 25.54
C GLU A 195 22.24 3.06 27.06
N ALA A 196 22.60 1.92 27.64
CA ALA A 196 22.51 1.69 29.08
C ALA A 196 23.44 2.61 29.88
N GLU A 197 24.67 2.82 29.42
CA GLU A 197 25.68 3.65 30.09
C GLU A 197 25.34 5.15 30.03
N LEU A 198 24.73 5.62 28.94
CA LEU A 198 24.45 7.05 28.73
C LEU A 198 23.04 7.44 29.18
N PHE A 199 22.06 6.53 29.12
CA PHE A 199 20.64 6.82 29.34
C PHE A 199 19.94 5.83 30.30
N GLY A 200 20.62 4.78 30.77
CA GLY A 200 20.06 3.80 31.70
C GLY A 200 20.02 4.26 33.16
N SER A 201 19.51 3.40 34.05
CA SER A 201 19.43 3.68 35.49
C SER A 201 20.80 3.75 36.20
N MET A 202 21.84 3.20 35.57
CA MET A 202 23.24 3.32 35.97
C MET A 202 23.98 4.45 35.23
N ALA A 203 23.26 5.28 34.44
CA ALA A 203 23.91 6.33 33.69
C ALA A 203 24.77 7.18 34.63
N GLU A 204 26.06 7.28 34.33
CA GLU A 204 26.98 8.09 35.12
C GLU A 204 26.43 9.52 35.10
N SER A 205 25.76 9.90 36.18
CA SER A 205 24.90 11.06 36.21
C SER A 205 25.71 12.32 35.92
N ASN A 206 25.51 12.87 34.73
CA ASN A 206 25.97 14.19 34.31
C ASN A 206 27.50 14.37 34.17
N ARG A 207 28.21 13.37 33.63
CA ARG A 207 29.61 13.56 33.20
C ARG A 207 29.70 13.74 31.69
N ASP A 208 30.17 14.91 31.29
CA ASP A 208 30.53 15.21 29.89
C ASP A 208 31.78 14.43 29.44
N CYS A 209 32.48 13.72 30.35
CA CYS A 209 33.68 12.94 30.10
C CYS A 209 33.63 11.55 30.79
N ILE A 210 33.80 10.48 30.02
CA ILE A 210 33.75 9.07 30.46
C ILE A 210 35.14 8.43 30.31
N THR A 211 35.67 7.82 31.37
CA THR A 211 36.99 7.19 31.32
C THR A 211 36.89 5.71 30.95
N ILE A 212 37.66 5.27 29.94
CA ILE A 212 37.75 3.86 29.51
C ILE A 212 39.17 3.36 29.79
N SER A 213 39.32 2.56 30.83
CA SER A 213 40.61 2.04 31.30
C SER A 213 41.07 0.74 30.64
N GLU A 214 40.20 0.04 29.90
CA GLU A 214 40.48 -1.30 29.34
C GLU A 214 40.61 -1.33 27.81
N MET A 215 40.77 -0.17 27.17
CA MET A 215 40.80 -0.06 25.70
C MET A 215 42.01 0.75 25.22
N MET A 216 42.65 0.30 24.15
CA MET A 216 43.71 1.08 23.51
C MET A 216 43.11 2.19 22.63
N PRO A 217 43.69 3.40 22.61
CA PRO A 217 43.16 4.52 21.82
C PRO A 217 43.07 4.26 20.31
N SER A 218 43.90 3.37 19.77
CA SER A 218 43.88 2.97 18.36
C SER A 218 42.66 2.10 18.00
N VAL A 219 42.16 1.33 18.97
CA VAL A 219 40.97 0.49 18.79
C VAL A 219 39.70 1.33 18.91
N PHE A 220 39.71 2.35 19.78
CA PHE A 220 38.56 3.23 20.00
C PHE A 220 38.21 4.11 18.78
N ASN A 221 39.15 4.36 17.87
CA ASN A 221 39.01 5.30 16.76
C ASN A 221 38.52 4.69 15.42
N ASN A 222 38.26 3.38 15.38
CA ASN A 222 37.75 2.68 14.18
C ASN A 222 36.22 2.61 14.18
#